data_AF-A0A086AYD4-F1
#
_entry.id   AF-A0A086AYD4-F1
#
_cell.length_a   1.000
_cell.length_b   1.000
_cell.length_c   1.000
_cell.angle_alpha   90.00
_cell.angle_beta   90.00
_cell.angle_gamma   90.00
#
_symmetry.space_group_name_H-M   'P 1'
#
loop_
_entity.id
_entity.type
_entity.pdbx_description
1 polymer ?
#
loop_
_entity_poly.entity_id
_entity_poly.type
_entity_poly.pdbx_seq_one_letter_code
_entity_poly.pdbx_strand_id
1 'polypeptide(L)'
;MTMNIKKTELPAKSVLFGEKSFFDYTDSFRGDVLNGGRNISTEDIGKAFFTSTPQWGKKMFDLRNRIVKIFGLKTGKERNELLRPEDLHLEIGEQVGIFTIFDKTDHEIILGENDKHLDFRVSLLYDKAKHSTETDSLTISTTVKYHNWMGKLYFLPVRPFHQLIVPVMLKKMIAKLEYRSES
;
A
#
# COMPACT_ATOMS: atom_id res chain seq x y z
N MET A 1 -15.52 17.97 6.09
CA MET A 1 -14.83 18.34 4.83
C MET A 1 -14.69 17.08 3.98
N THR A 2 -14.94 17.17 2.67
CA THR A 2 -14.83 16.01 1.78
C THR A 2 -13.35 15.74 1.52
N MET A 3 -12.78 14.66 2.09
CA MET A 3 -11.40 14.25 1.75
C MET A 3 -11.28 14.04 0.24
N ASN A 4 -10.41 14.82 -0.40
CA ASN A 4 -10.17 14.76 -1.84
C ASN A 4 -8.90 13.94 -2.10
N ILE A 5 -9.05 12.82 -2.81
CA ILE A 5 -7.91 12.01 -3.24
C ILE A 5 -7.51 12.40 -4.65
N LYS A 6 -6.26 12.76 -4.84
CA LYS A 6 -5.70 13.17 -6.12
C LYS A 6 -4.71 12.12 -6.61
N LYS A 7 -4.75 11.83 -7.90
CA LYS A 7 -3.68 11.07 -8.55
C LYS A 7 -2.45 11.97 -8.67
N THR A 8 -1.27 11.41 -8.42
CA THR A 8 0.02 12.11 -8.48
C THR A 8 1.08 11.23 -9.13
N GLU A 9 2.24 11.79 -9.42
CA GLU A 9 3.45 11.02 -9.72
C GLU A 9 4.05 10.41 -8.44
N LEU A 10 4.95 9.43 -8.62
CA LEU A 10 5.76 8.88 -7.53
C LEU A 10 6.52 10.02 -6.82
N PRO A 11 6.30 10.24 -5.51
CA PRO A 11 6.94 11.34 -4.80
C PRO A 11 8.47 11.23 -4.83
N ALA A 12 9.15 12.34 -5.09
CA ALA A 12 10.62 12.40 -5.10
C ALA A 12 11.29 12.02 -3.77
N LYS A 13 10.54 12.10 -2.67
CA LYS A 13 10.98 11.72 -1.33
C LYS A 13 10.84 10.22 -1.03
N SER A 14 10.10 9.49 -1.86
CA SER A 14 9.95 8.04 -1.67
C SER A 14 11.29 7.35 -1.90
N VAL A 15 11.61 6.35 -1.06
CA VAL A 15 12.75 5.44 -1.26
C VAL A 15 12.72 4.81 -2.65
N LEU A 16 11.51 4.53 -3.19
CA LEU A 16 11.36 3.93 -4.52
C LEU A 16 11.69 4.89 -5.67
N PHE A 17 11.83 6.21 -5.41
CA PHE A 17 12.01 7.19 -6.48
C PHE A 17 13.34 6.99 -7.23
N GLY A 18 14.40 6.59 -6.53
CA GLY A 18 15.70 6.30 -7.15
C GLY A 18 15.65 5.15 -8.15
N GLU A 19 14.70 4.23 -7.98
CA GLU A 19 14.51 3.06 -8.84
C GLU A 19 13.38 3.23 -9.87
N LYS A 20 12.81 4.44 -10.00
CA LYS A 20 11.69 4.76 -10.89
C LYS A 20 11.84 4.20 -12.31
N SER A 21 13.05 4.26 -12.87
CA SER A 21 13.33 3.81 -14.24
C SER A 21 13.28 2.28 -14.42
N PHE A 22 13.33 1.51 -13.33
CA PHE A 22 13.28 0.06 -13.34
C PHE A 22 11.86 -0.51 -13.25
N PHE A 23 10.84 0.33 -13.02
CA PHE A 23 9.46 -0.11 -12.93
C PHE A 23 8.75 0.00 -14.28
N ASP A 24 8.07 -1.08 -14.68
CA ASP A 24 7.24 -1.11 -15.88
C ASP A 24 5.88 -0.43 -15.69
N TYR A 25 5.45 -0.28 -14.43
CA TYR A 25 4.24 0.43 -14.07
C TYR A 25 4.40 1.16 -12.75
N THR A 26 3.78 2.33 -12.67
CA THR A 26 3.67 3.10 -11.43
C THR A 26 2.34 3.85 -11.40
N ASP A 27 1.67 3.84 -10.25
CA ASP A 27 0.62 4.78 -9.93
C ASP A 27 0.77 5.33 -8.51
N SER A 28 0.23 6.52 -8.27
CA SER A 28 0.31 7.14 -6.96
C SER A 28 -0.93 7.98 -6.69
N PHE A 29 -1.39 7.92 -5.45
CA PHE A 29 -2.58 8.65 -4.99
C PHE A 29 -2.25 9.32 -3.66
N ARG A 30 -2.60 10.60 -3.57
CA ARG A 30 -2.33 11.46 -2.42
C ARG A 30 -3.62 12.01 -1.84
N GLY A 31 -3.70 12.06 -0.52
CA GLY A 31 -4.76 12.76 0.20
C GLY A 31 -4.18 13.53 1.39
N ASP A 32 -4.81 14.65 1.71
CA ASP A 32 -4.44 15.47 2.85
C ASP A 32 -4.94 14.83 4.16
N VAL A 33 -4.16 14.97 5.22
CA VAL A 33 -4.41 14.40 6.55
C VAL A 33 -4.47 15.51 7.58
N LEU A 34 -5.59 15.62 8.28
CA LEU A 34 -5.76 16.57 9.38
C LEU A 34 -5.31 15.92 10.69
N ASN A 35 -4.03 16.07 11.05
CA ASN A 35 -3.45 15.36 12.21
C ASN A 35 -3.80 15.99 13.58
N GLY A 36 -4.36 17.20 13.63
CA GLY A 36 -4.73 17.92 14.86
C GLY A 36 -3.57 18.19 15.83
N GLY A 37 -2.33 18.22 15.36
CA GLY A 37 -1.11 18.37 16.16
C GLY A 37 -0.50 17.07 16.68
N ARG A 38 -1.05 15.89 16.32
CA ARG A 38 -0.51 14.59 16.75
C ARG A 38 0.58 14.07 15.81
N ASN A 39 1.51 13.32 16.38
CA ASN A 39 2.53 12.62 15.62
C ASN A 39 1.98 11.26 15.13
N ILE A 40 1.69 11.15 13.83
CA ILE A 40 1.33 9.88 13.18
C ILE A 40 2.63 9.11 12.89
N SER A 41 2.77 7.90 13.44
CA SER A 41 3.92 7.03 13.21
C SER A 41 3.75 6.14 11.96
N THR A 42 4.83 5.53 11.49
CA THR A 42 4.76 4.56 10.38
C THR A 42 4.00 3.29 10.74
N GLU A 43 4.00 2.89 12.01
CA GLU A 43 3.17 1.80 12.50
C GLU A 43 1.68 2.14 12.40
N ASP A 44 1.28 3.37 12.74
CA ASP A 44 -0.11 3.81 12.60
C ASP A 44 -0.57 3.77 11.14
N ILE A 45 0.31 4.18 10.22
CA ILE A 45 0.05 4.16 8.78
C ILE A 45 -0.10 2.71 8.28
N GLY A 46 0.81 1.82 8.67
CA GLY A 46 0.73 0.41 8.30
C GLY A 46 -0.51 -0.28 8.87
N LYS A 47 -0.86 -0.04 10.14
CA LYS A 47 -2.10 -0.54 10.74
C LYS A 47 -3.34 0.02 10.03
N ALA A 48 -3.33 1.30 9.67
CA ALA A 48 -4.39 1.89 8.85
C ALA A 48 -4.51 1.20 7.50
N PHE A 49 -3.39 0.88 6.83
CA PHE A 49 -3.37 0.18 5.54
C PHE A 49 -4.04 -1.20 5.62
N PHE A 50 -3.54 -2.08 6.50
CA PHE A 50 -4.04 -3.46 6.60
C PHE A 50 -5.50 -3.54 7.05
N THR A 51 -5.97 -2.55 7.80
CA THR A 51 -7.37 -2.51 8.26
C THR A 51 -8.31 -1.73 7.34
N SER A 52 -7.79 -1.08 6.28
CA SER A 52 -8.58 -0.28 5.33
C SER A 52 -8.87 -1.01 4.02
N THR A 53 -8.30 -2.20 3.82
CA THR A 53 -8.56 -3.03 2.64
C THR A 53 -10.06 -3.36 2.53
N PRO A 54 -10.72 -3.01 1.41
CA PRO A 54 -12.12 -3.38 1.20
C PRO A 54 -12.34 -4.90 1.17
N GLN A 55 -13.50 -5.37 1.65
CA GLN A 55 -13.85 -6.81 1.68
C GLN A 55 -13.82 -7.48 0.30
N TRP A 56 -14.01 -6.72 -0.79
CA TRP A 56 -13.90 -7.23 -2.15
C TRP A 56 -12.45 -7.33 -2.65
N GLY A 57 -11.51 -6.59 -2.04
CA GLY A 57 -10.07 -6.80 -2.22
C GLY A 57 -9.66 -8.20 -1.73
N LYS A 58 -10.24 -8.68 -0.62
CA LYS A 58 -10.09 -10.08 -0.17
C LYS A 58 -10.56 -11.08 -1.23
N LYS A 59 -11.71 -10.83 -1.87
CA LYS A 59 -12.22 -11.68 -2.98
C LYS A 59 -11.33 -11.65 -4.22
N MET A 60 -10.68 -10.52 -4.52
CA MET A 60 -9.69 -10.42 -5.61
C MET A 60 -8.41 -11.19 -5.27
N PHE A 61 -7.99 -11.22 -4.00
CA PHE A 61 -6.91 -12.09 -3.55
C PHE A 61 -7.28 -13.57 -3.67
N ASP A 62 -8.53 -13.94 -3.38
CA ASP A 62 -9.01 -15.31 -3.61
C ASP A 62 -9.04 -15.66 -5.11
N LEU A 63 -9.42 -14.70 -5.96
CA LEU A 63 -9.36 -14.87 -7.41
C LEU A 63 -7.90 -14.99 -7.91
N ARG A 64 -6.96 -14.16 -7.41
CA ARG A 64 -5.51 -14.30 -7.64
C ARG A 64 -5.09 -15.72 -7.27
N ASN A 65 -5.35 -16.15 -6.03
CA ASN A 65 -5.00 -17.47 -5.51
C ASN A 65 -5.53 -18.60 -6.39
N ARG A 66 -6.74 -18.44 -6.93
CA ARG A 66 -7.39 -19.43 -7.80
C ARG A 66 -6.79 -19.46 -9.21
N ILE A 67 -6.40 -18.31 -9.77
CA ILE A 67 -5.71 -18.21 -11.05
C ILE A 67 -4.27 -18.76 -10.93
N VAL A 68 -3.54 -18.41 -9.85
CA VAL A 68 -2.15 -18.85 -9.65
C VAL A 68 -2.00 -20.31 -9.22
N LYS A 69 -3.07 -20.94 -8.67
CA LYS A 69 -3.12 -22.39 -8.39
C LYS A 69 -2.91 -23.23 -9.65
N ILE A 70 -3.34 -22.74 -10.81
CA ILE A 70 -3.16 -23.43 -12.11
C ILE A 70 -1.69 -23.38 -12.56
N PHE A 71 -0.90 -22.42 -12.06
CA PHE A 71 0.48 -22.16 -12.49
C PHE A 71 1.56 -22.64 -11.50
N GLY A 72 1.22 -23.46 -10.50
CA GLY A 72 2.20 -24.04 -9.57
C GLY A 72 2.94 -23.00 -8.72
N LEU A 73 2.28 -21.89 -8.41
CA LEU A 73 2.81 -20.85 -7.53
C LEU A 73 2.54 -21.21 -6.07
N LYS A 74 3.40 -20.74 -5.16
CA LYS A 74 3.23 -20.91 -3.71
C LYS A 74 1.86 -20.32 -3.35
N THR A 75 0.83 -21.15 -3.24
CA THR A 75 -0.38 -20.73 -2.56
C THR A 75 0.06 -20.45 -1.15
N GLY A 76 -0.13 -19.22 -0.66
CA GLY A 76 0.05 -18.90 0.74
C GLY A 76 -0.77 -19.90 1.54
N LYS A 77 -0.15 -20.99 1.96
CA LYS A 77 -0.77 -22.04 2.74
C LYS A 77 -1.14 -21.36 4.04
N GLU A 78 -2.44 -21.13 4.22
CA GLU A 78 -3.11 -21.17 5.50
C GLU A 78 -2.31 -20.55 6.67
N ARG A 79 -2.03 -19.26 6.57
CA ARG A 79 -1.80 -18.42 7.75
C ARG A 79 -2.87 -17.33 7.79
N ASN A 80 -4.11 -17.81 7.80
CA ASN A 80 -5.28 -17.04 8.26
C ASN A 80 -5.27 -17.01 9.81
N GLU A 81 -4.13 -16.72 10.42
CA GLU A 81 -4.19 -16.02 11.69
C GLU A 81 -4.10 -14.55 11.29
N LEU A 82 -5.26 -13.93 11.22
CA LEU A 82 -5.43 -12.49 11.21
C LEU A 82 -4.63 -11.97 12.41
N LEU A 83 -3.33 -11.68 12.21
CA LEU A 83 -2.54 -10.96 13.18
C LEU A 83 -3.38 -9.74 13.54
N ARG A 84 -3.72 -9.64 14.83
CA ARG A 84 -4.53 -8.51 15.27
C ARG A 84 -3.72 -7.27 14.92
N PRO A 85 -4.36 -6.17 14.50
CA PRO A 85 -3.64 -4.93 14.19
C PRO A 85 -2.75 -4.46 15.36
N GLU A 86 -3.08 -4.88 16.58
CA GLU A 86 -2.28 -4.69 17.79
C GLU A 86 -0.89 -5.34 17.72
N ASP A 87 -0.75 -6.53 17.11
CA ASP A 87 0.46 -7.37 17.11
C ASP A 87 1.37 -7.14 15.89
N LEU A 88 1.01 -6.21 15.00
CA LEU A 88 1.82 -5.86 13.83
C LEU A 88 2.96 -4.93 14.24
N HIS A 89 4.18 -5.46 14.26
CA HIS A 89 5.41 -4.69 14.53
C HIS A 89 5.93 -4.00 13.26
N LEU A 90 5.58 -4.55 12.09
CA LEU A 90 5.91 -4.02 10.77
C LEU A 90 7.41 -3.81 10.56
N GLU A 91 8.20 -4.78 11.05
CA GLU A 91 9.66 -4.75 10.91
C GLU A 91 10.11 -5.28 9.54
N ILE A 92 11.28 -4.86 9.08
CA ILE A 92 11.83 -5.30 7.78
C ILE A 92 11.96 -6.83 7.78
N GLY A 93 11.41 -7.46 6.73
CA GLY A 93 11.33 -8.92 6.58
C GLY A 93 10.07 -9.55 7.18
N GLU A 94 9.28 -8.82 7.97
CA GLU A 94 7.99 -9.30 8.47
C GLU A 94 7.00 -9.51 7.32
N GLN A 95 6.22 -10.58 7.38
CA GLN A 95 5.20 -10.91 6.39
C GLN A 95 3.80 -10.80 6.99
N VAL A 96 2.97 -9.96 6.37
CA VAL A 96 1.57 -9.72 6.74
C VAL A 96 0.68 -10.04 5.53
N GLY A 97 0.05 -11.22 5.56
CA GLY A 97 -0.67 -11.74 4.41
C GLY A 97 0.28 -11.98 3.24
N ILE A 98 0.02 -11.35 2.09
CA ILE A 98 0.88 -11.43 0.89
C ILE A 98 2.04 -10.43 0.91
N PHE A 99 2.00 -9.46 1.83
CA PHE A 99 2.94 -8.35 1.85
C PHE A 99 4.11 -8.69 2.77
N THR A 100 5.32 -8.56 2.25
CA THR A 100 6.56 -8.53 3.03
C THR A 100 7.00 -7.08 3.19
N ILE A 101 7.45 -6.68 4.37
CA ILE A 101 8.05 -5.36 4.60
C ILE A 101 9.48 -5.37 4.03
N PHE A 102 9.75 -4.52 3.06
CA PHE A 102 11.05 -4.42 2.39
C PHE A 102 11.91 -3.28 2.94
N ASP A 103 11.28 -2.19 3.36
CA ASP A 103 11.97 -1.01 3.89
C ASP A 103 11.03 -0.24 4.83
N LYS A 104 11.62 0.49 5.77
CA LYS A 104 10.93 1.30 6.77
C LYS A 104 11.83 2.47 7.16
N THR A 105 11.27 3.68 7.04
CA THR A 105 11.85 4.93 7.54
C THR A 105 10.91 5.56 8.56
N ASP A 106 11.23 6.75 9.07
CA ASP A 106 10.35 7.50 9.97
C ASP A 106 9.06 8.00 9.30
N HIS A 107 9.01 8.02 7.97
CA HIS A 107 7.94 8.63 7.19
C HIS A 107 7.40 7.71 6.09
N GLU A 108 8.01 6.56 5.85
CA GLU A 108 7.64 5.68 4.76
C GLU A 108 7.76 4.22 5.17
N ILE A 109 6.81 3.40 4.73
CA ILE A 109 6.94 1.95 4.78
C ILE A 109 6.77 1.38 3.37
N ILE A 110 7.69 0.49 2.99
CA ILE A 110 7.68 -0.21 1.71
C ILE A 110 7.26 -1.64 1.96
N LEU A 111 6.13 -2.03 1.38
CA LEU A 111 5.58 -3.38 1.44
C LEU A 111 5.35 -3.94 0.05
N GLY A 112 5.52 -5.24 -0.13
CA GLY A 112 5.43 -5.81 -1.47
C GLY A 112 5.55 -7.32 -1.50
N GLU A 113 5.71 -7.87 -2.68
CA GLU A 113 6.02 -9.28 -2.88
C GLU A 113 6.94 -9.44 -4.08
N ASN A 114 7.80 -10.46 -4.04
CA ASN A 114 8.52 -10.95 -5.20
C ASN A 114 7.87 -12.23 -5.70
N ASP A 115 7.39 -12.24 -6.95
CA ASP A 115 6.72 -13.39 -7.56
C ASP A 115 7.40 -13.75 -8.89
N LYS A 116 7.16 -14.96 -9.39
CA LYS A 116 7.82 -15.47 -10.60
C LYS A 116 7.49 -14.66 -11.85
N HIS A 117 6.35 -13.98 -11.87
CA HIS A 117 5.81 -13.30 -13.04
C HIS A 117 5.93 -11.78 -12.96
N LEU A 118 5.89 -11.22 -11.75
CA LEU A 118 6.13 -9.82 -11.47
C LEU A 118 6.55 -9.63 -10.01
N ASP A 119 7.25 -8.55 -9.76
CA ASP A 119 7.43 -8.00 -8.43
C ASP A 119 6.55 -6.77 -8.29
N PHE A 120 5.98 -6.57 -7.10
CA PHE A 120 5.28 -5.32 -6.80
C PHE A 120 5.79 -4.73 -5.49
N ARG A 121 5.76 -3.39 -5.41
CA ARG A 121 5.99 -2.62 -4.19
C ARG A 121 4.85 -1.63 -4.01
N VAL A 122 4.56 -1.36 -2.75
CA VAL A 122 3.62 -0.36 -2.27
C VAL A 122 4.39 0.49 -1.29
N SER A 123 4.53 1.77 -1.60
CA SER A 123 5.02 2.79 -0.68
C SER A 123 3.83 3.44 0.00
N LEU A 124 3.89 3.54 1.33
CA LEU A 124 3.02 4.39 2.13
C LEU A 124 3.86 5.53 2.69
N LEU A 125 3.85 6.67 2.00
CA LEU A 125 4.64 7.84 2.35
C LEU A 125 3.78 8.87 3.07
N TYR A 126 4.20 9.25 4.27
CA TYR A 126 3.59 10.30 5.07
C TYR A 126 4.47 11.54 5.11
N ASP A 127 4.00 12.58 4.44
CA ASP A 127 4.67 13.87 4.37
C ASP A 127 4.07 14.80 5.42
N LYS A 128 4.86 15.14 6.45
CA LYS A 128 4.52 16.19 7.40
C LYS A 128 4.66 17.58 6.74
N ALA A 129 3.66 18.42 6.97
CA ALA A 129 3.70 19.82 6.59
C ALA A 129 4.87 20.53 7.27
N LYS A 130 5.61 21.34 6.51
CA LYS A 130 6.73 22.12 7.05
C LYS A 130 6.28 23.47 7.62
N HIS A 131 5.12 23.95 7.19
CA HIS A 131 4.56 25.24 7.56
C HIS A 131 3.14 25.06 8.10
N SER A 132 2.73 25.91 9.04
CA SER A 132 1.41 25.87 9.66
C SER A 132 0.24 26.14 8.69
N THR A 133 0.54 26.62 7.49
CA THR A 133 -0.43 26.84 6.41
C THR A 133 -0.65 25.63 5.52
N GLU A 134 0.18 24.58 5.66
CA GLU A 134 0.10 23.35 4.90
C GLU A 134 -0.51 22.22 5.75
N THR A 135 -1.16 21.27 5.09
CA THR A 135 -1.66 20.05 5.72
C THR A 135 -0.70 18.91 5.49
N ASP A 136 -0.56 18.02 6.48
CA ASP A 136 0.10 16.74 6.29
C ASP A 136 -0.57 15.98 5.14
N SER A 137 0.14 15.01 4.56
CA SER A 137 -0.42 14.21 3.48
C SER A 137 0.07 12.78 3.52
N LEU A 138 -0.80 11.88 3.07
CA LEU A 138 -0.51 10.47 2.91
C LEU A 138 -0.58 10.14 1.42
N THR A 139 0.48 9.53 0.91
CA THR A 139 0.59 9.06 -0.47
C THR A 139 0.75 7.54 -0.50
N ILE A 140 -0.06 6.87 -1.31
CA ILE A 140 0.12 5.45 -1.65
C ILE A 140 0.66 5.40 -3.06
N SER A 141 1.84 4.82 -3.23
CA SER A 141 2.46 4.58 -4.54
C SER A 141 2.58 3.09 -4.78
N THR A 142 2.12 2.58 -5.92
CA THR A 142 2.33 1.18 -6.30
C THR A 142 3.25 1.12 -7.51
N THR A 143 4.28 0.29 -7.44
CA THR A 143 5.19 0.02 -8.54
C THR A 143 5.17 -1.46 -8.88
N VAL A 144 5.35 -1.78 -10.16
CA VAL A 144 5.40 -3.15 -10.66
C VAL A 144 6.55 -3.29 -11.63
N LYS A 145 7.30 -4.38 -11.50
CA LYS A 145 8.34 -4.83 -12.43
C LYS A 145 7.96 -6.21 -12.97
N TYR A 146 7.81 -6.35 -14.27
CA TYR A 146 7.48 -7.63 -14.89
C TYR A 146 8.74 -8.47 -15.11
N HIS A 147 8.62 -9.77 -14.87
CA HIS A 147 9.70 -10.72 -15.19
C HIS A 147 9.51 -11.40 -16.54
N ASN A 148 8.27 -11.48 -17.02
CA ASN A 148 7.92 -12.15 -18.26
C ASN A 148 6.56 -11.66 -18.80
N TRP A 149 6.19 -12.15 -19.98
CA TRP A 149 4.92 -11.81 -20.62
C TRP A 149 3.69 -12.23 -19.80
N MET A 150 3.80 -13.29 -18.98
CA MET A 150 2.73 -13.71 -18.07
C MET A 150 2.45 -12.64 -17.01
N GLY A 151 3.49 -11.95 -16.52
CA GLY A 151 3.35 -10.81 -15.62
C GLY A 151 2.51 -9.69 -16.24
N LYS A 152 2.79 -9.34 -17.50
CA LYS A 152 2.01 -8.34 -18.25
C LYS A 152 0.56 -8.76 -18.42
N LEU A 153 0.32 -10.01 -18.82
CA LEU A 153 -1.03 -10.55 -19.03
C LEU A 153 -1.83 -10.60 -17.73
N TYR A 154 -1.19 -10.99 -16.62
CA TYR A 154 -1.80 -11.00 -15.29
C TYR A 154 -2.14 -9.59 -14.81
N PHE A 155 -1.25 -8.61 -15.02
CA PHE A 155 -1.47 -7.26 -14.51
C PHE A 155 -2.47 -6.46 -15.34
N LEU A 156 -2.66 -6.79 -16.63
CA LEU A 156 -3.60 -6.11 -17.51
C LEU A 156 -5.02 -6.01 -16.92
N PRO A 157 -5.66 -7.10 -16.44
CA PRO A 157 -6.95 -7.00 -15.77
C PRO A 157 -6.84 -6.43 -14.35
N VAL A 158 -5.72 -6.61 -13.63
CA VAL A 158 -5.56 -6.13 -12.24
C VAL A 158 -5.46 -4.60 -12.16
N ARG A 159 -4.72 -3.98 -13.10
CA ARG A 159 -4.48 -2.53 -13.17
C ARG A 159 -5.73 -1.66 -13.03
N PRO A 160 -6.81 -1.83 -13.83
CA PRO A 160 -7.98 -0.98 -13.70
C PRO A 160 -8.67 -1.13 -12.34
N PHE A 161 -8.75 -2.34 -11.77
CA PHE A 161 -9.30 -2.52 -10.43
C PHE A 161 -8.43 -1.86 -9.37
N HIS A 162 -7.11 -2.01 -9.46
CA HIS A 162 -6.16 -1.38 -8.56
C HIS A 162 -6.34 0.14 -8.51
N GLN A 163 -6.46 0.78 -9.68
CA GLN A 163 -6.68 2.23 -9.79
C GLN A 163 -8.02 2.70 -9.19
N LEU A 164 -9.00 1.80 -9.04
CA LEU A 164 -10.28 2.09 -8.37
C LEU A 164 -10.22 1.82 -6.86
N ILE A 165 -9.50 0.78 -6.42
CA ILE A 165 -9.39 0.38 -5.01
C ILE A 165 -8.57 1.40 -4.21
N VAL A 166 -7.38 1.74 -4.72
CA VAL A 166 -6.38 2.47 -3.94
C VAL A 166 -6.90 3.82 -3.44
N PRO A 167 -7.61 4.65 -4.25
CA PRO A 167 -8.20 5.88 -3.74
C PRO A 167 -9.21 5.67 -2.62
N VAL A 168 -10.04 4.62 -2.72
CA VAL A 168 -11.04 4.28 -1.69
C VAL A 168 -10.36 3.82 -0.41
N MET A 169 -9.31 3.01 -0.54
CA MET A 169 -8.51 2.54 0.59
C MET A 169 -7.80 3.71 1.27
N LEU A 170 -7.16 4.60 0.51
CA LEU A 170 -6.51 5.79 1.02
C LEU A 170 -7.49 6.69 1.80
N LYS A 171 -8.68 6.94 1.25
CA LYS A 171 -9.72 7.71 1.96
C LYS A 171 -10.09 7.08 3.31
N LYS A 172 -10.20 5.75 3.38
CA LYS A 172 -10.46 5.04 4.64
C LYS A 172 -9.29 5.10 5.61
N MET A 173 -8.05 5.02 5.12
CA MET A 173 -6.86 5.16 5.95
C MET A 173 -6.83 6.54 6.61
N ILE A 174 -7.01 7.60 5.81
CA ILE A 174 -7.04 8.99 6.30
C ILE A 174 -8.14 9.15 7.35
N ALA A 175 -9.36 8.68 7.08
CA ALA A 175 -10.46 8.73 8.04
C ALA A 175 -10.12 8.07 9.39
N LYS A 176 -9.41 6.93 9.39
CA LYS A 176 -8.99 6.26 10.63
C LYS A 176 -7.89 7.01 11.36
N LEU A 177 -6.91 7.53 10.63
CA LEU A 177 -5.81 8.31 11.19
C LEU A 177 -6.33 9.60 11.84
N GLU A 178 -7.31 10.24 11.20
CA GLU A 178 -8.02 11.41 11.73
C GLU A 178 -8.91 11.02 12.92
N TYR A 179 -9.74 9.98 12.84
CA TYR A 179 -10.67 9.61 13.92
C TYR A 179 -9.97 9.20 15.23
N ARG A 180 -8.79 8.58 15.14
CA ARG A 180 -7.97 8.27 16.32
C ARG A 180 -7.48 9.54 17.07
N SER A 181 -7.85 10.75 16.62
CA SER A 181 -7.65 12.03 17.33
C SER A 181 -8.67 12.32 18.42
N GLU A 182 -9.81 11.61 18.45
CA GLU A 182 -10.94 11.96 19.32
C GLU A 182 -11.11 11.03 20.53
N SER A 183 -10.10 10.22 20.86
CA SER A 183 -10.10 9.30 22.03
C SER A 183 -8.84 9.46 22.85
#